data_AF-A0A9P6WVB7-F1
#
_entry.id   AF-A0A9P6WVB7-F1
#
_cell.length_a   1.000
_cell.length_b   1.000
_cell.length_c   1.000
_cell.angle_alpha   90.00
_cell.angle_beta   90.00
_cell.angle_gamma   90.00
#
_symmetry.space_group_name_H-M   'P 1'
#
loop_
_entity.id
_entity.type
_entity.pdbx_description
1 polymer ?
#
loop_
_entity_poly.entity_id
_entity_poly.type
_entity_poly.pdbx_seq_one_letter_code
_entity_poly.pdbx_strand_id
1 'polypeptide(L)'
;MEGSSGQHEERIDHTISDTAKQISNTIAMLKGFTRENMDASFETLRKVKIFGVQAVEKMIILTETSYDEESTKYLFKVVRTARIPIEYEERYNWLKVFELLAYLLVELKEQEQIYETLNKEQTSIIIVHPEETVRIKLSVGLDDST
;
A
#
# COMPACT_ATOMS: atom_id res chain seq x y z
N MET A 1 21.01 9.28 0.58
CA MET A 1 20.78 7.98 -0.09
C MET A 1 22.01 7.15 0.19
N GLU A 2 21.99 6.37 1.27
CA GLU A 2 23.14 5.56 1.68
C GLU A 2 22.92 4.15 1.14
N GLY A 3 23.75 3.76 0.16
CA GLY A 3 23.82 2.40 -0.35
C GLY A 3 24.84 1.61 0.46
N SER A 4 24.40 0.52 1.08
CA SER A 4 25.30 -0.49 1.66
C SER A 4 25.37 -1.66 0.69
N SER A 5 26.28 -1.56 -0.29
CA SER A 5 26.66 -2.64 -1.18
C SER A 5 27.77 -3.46 -0.52
N GLY A 6 27.41 -4.40 0.33
CA GLY A 6 28.29 -5.47 0.78
C GLY A 6 27.68 -6.80 0.39
N GLN A 7 28.37 -7.60 -0.43
CA GLN A 7 28.09 -9.04 -0.52
C GLN A 7 28.40 -9.67 0.84
N HIS A 8 27.45 -9.57 1.76
CA HIS A 8 27.50 -10.21 3.06
C HIS A 8 26.17 -10.91 3.24
N GLU A 9 26.24 -12.17 3.67
CA GLU A 9 25.09 -13.03 3.95
C GLU A 9 23.96 -12.21 4.56
N GLU A 10 22.79 -12.28 3.92
CA GLU A 10 21.63 -11.54 4.37
C GLU A 10 21.31 -11.94 5.81
N ARG A 11 21.47 -10.98 6.73
CA ARG A 11 21.13 -11.20 8.14
C ARG A 11 19.62 -11.18 8.24
N ILE A 12 19.03 -12.36 8.36
CA ILE A 12 17.58 -12.59 8.47
C ILE A 12 16.92 -11.59 9.45
N ASP A 13 17.55 -11.30 10.58
CA ASP A 13 17.06 -10.34 11.58
C ASP A 13 16.92 -8.91 11.04
N HIS A 14 17.84 -8.47 10.17
CA HIS A 14 17.76 -7.16 9.52
C HIS A 14 16.63 -7.11 8.50
N THR A 15 16.49 -8.14 7.65
CA THR A 15 15.41 -8.21 6.67
C THR A 15 14.03 -8.27 7.32
N ILE A 16 13.88 -8.99 8.43
CA ILE A 16 12.64 -8.99 9.23
C ILE A 16 12.37 -7.59 9.78
N SER A 17 13.38 -6.94 10.37
CA SER A 17 13.25 -5.59 10.93
C SER A 17 12.83 -4.58 9.86
N ASP A 18 13.43 -4.62 8.69
CA ASP A 18 13.14 -3.68 7.61
C ASP A 18 11.76 -3.94 7.00
N THR A 19 11.35 -5.20 6.86
CA THR A 19 9.98 -5.55 6.45
C THR A 19 8.95 -5.03 7.47
N ALA A 20 9.21 -5.18 8.78
CA ALA A 20 8.32 -4.66 9.81
C ALA A 20 8.22 -3.12 9.80
N LYS A 21 9.34 -2.42 9.56
CA LYS A 21 9.34 -0.96 9.36
C LYS A 21 8.54 -0.57 8.14
N GLN A 22 8.66 -1.30 7.03
CA GLN A 22 7.89 -1.03 5.82
C GLN A 22 6.38 -1.16 6.08
N ILE A 23 5.94 -2.25 6.72
CA ILE A 23 4.53 -2.43 7.12
C ILE A 23 4.06 -1.27 8.00
N SER A 24 4.84 -0.91 9.01
CA SER A 24 4.50 0.20 9.92
C SER A 24 4.37 1.53 9.18
N ASN A 25 5.30 1.82 8.26
CA ASN A 25 5.31 3.03 7.46
C ASN A 25 4.12 3.11 6.51
N THR A 26 3.80 2.04 5.79
CA THR A 26 2.65 2.05 4.85
C THR A 26 1.31 2.17 5.59
N ILE A 27 1.17 1.55 6.77
CA ILE A 27 0.02 1.76 7.65
C ILE A 27 -0.03 3.22 8.15
N ALA A 28 1.10 3.80 8.54
CA ALA A 28 1.15 5.19 8.98
C ALA A 28 0.78 6.17 7.86
N MET A 29 1.21 5.91 6.63
CA MET A 29 0.83 6.67 5.43
C MET A 29 -0.68 6.58 5.18
N LEU A 30 -1.24 5.36 5.22
CA LEU A 30 -2.69 5.17 5.07
C LEU A 30 -3.47 5.91 6.16
N LYS A 31 -3.03 5.85 7.42
CA LYS A 31 -3.63 6.63 8.53
C LYS A 31 -3.55 8.14 8.30
N GLY A 32 -2.43 8.64 7.80
CA GLY A 32 -2.28 10.05 7.45
C GLY A 32 -3.29 10.46 6.39
N PHE A 33 -3.37 9.67 5.32
CA PHE A 33 -4.30 9.87 4.22
C PHE A 33 -5.77 9.82 4.68
N THR A 34 -6.14 8.87 5.55
CA THR A 34 -7.45 8.81 6.19
C THR A 34 -7.81 10.10 6.93
N ARG A 35 -6.86 10.67 7.69
CA ARG A 35 -7.09 11.90 8.47
C ARG A 35 -7.30 13.13 7.60
N GLU A 36 -6.72 13.14 6.41
CA GLU A 36 -6.88 14.23 5.45
C GLU A 36 -8.24 14.17 4.72
N ASN A 37 -8.93 13.03 4.77
CA ASN A 37 -10.16 12.76 4.02
C ASN A 37 -11.33 12.37 4.95
N MET A 38 -11.43 12.99 6.14
CA MET A 38 -12.40 12.63 7.18
C MET A 38 -13.87 12.86 6.79
N ASP A 39 -14.13 13.74 5.84
CA ASP A 39 -15.47 14.09 5.39
C ASP A 39 -15.82 13.41 4.05
N ALA A 40 -14.88 12.65 3.48
CA ALA A 40 -15.10 11.80 2.32
C ALA A 40 -15.84 10.49 2.67
N SER A 41 -16.28 9.74 1.66
CA SER A 41 -16.94 8.44 1.86
C SER A 41 -15.95 7.39 2.33
N PHE A 42 -16.33 6.63 3.37
CA PHE A 42 -15.52 5.50 3.84
C PHE A 42 -15.43 4.36 2.81
N GLU A 43 -16.42 4.22 1.92
CA GLU A 43 -16.36 3.26 0.81
C GLU A 43 -15.32 3.67 -0.23
N THR A 44 -15.23 4.98 -0.52
CA THR A 44 -14.21 5.50 -1.44
C THR A 44 -12.82 5.39 -0.82
N LEU A 45 -12.67 5.73 0.47
CA LEU A 45 -11.41 5.60 1.20
C LEU A 45 -10.92 4.15 1.25
N ARG A 46 -11.81 3.16 1.41
CA ARG A 46 -11.42 1.74 1.46
C ARG A 46 -10.72 1.23 0.21
N LYS A 47 -10.96 1.87 -0.95
CA LYS A 47 -10.31 1.53 -2.22
C LYS A 47 -8.87 2.03 -2.31
N VAL A 48 -8.45 2.87 -1.37
CA VAL A 48 -7.09 3.40 -1.32
C VAL A 48 -6.10 2.29 -1.00
N LYS A 49 -5.05 2.20 -1.82
CA LYS A 49 -3.93 1.28 -1.66
C LYS A 49 -2.64 2.07 -1.54
N ILE A 50 -1.91 1.83 -0.46
CA ILE A 50 -0.54 2.30 -0.30
C ILE A 50 0.40 1.19 -0.74
N PHE A 51 1.23 1.48 -1.74
CA PHE A 51 2.20 0.53 -2.27
C PHE A 51 3.54 0.67 -1.56
N GLY A 52 4.15 -0.47 -1.25
CA GLY A 52 5.52 -0.57 -0.76
C GLY A 52 6.34 -1.43 -1.72
N VAL A 53 7.58 -1.02 -1.97
CA VAL A 53 8.53 -1.80 -2.78
C VAL A 53 9.76 -2.07 -1.93
N GLN A 54 10.08 -3.35 -1.77
CA GLN A 54 11.27 -3.81 -1.07
C GLN A 54 12.16 -4.58 -2.05
N ALA A 55 13.47 -4.41 -1.94
CA ALA A 55 14.44 -5.28 -2.58
C ALA A 55 15.20 -6.05 -1.50
N VAL A 56 15.14 -7.37 -1.57
CA VAL A 56 15.77 -8.33 -0.65
C VAL A 56 16.70 -9.18 -1.52
N GLU A 57 18.00 -8.96 -1.39
CA GLU A 57 19.02 -9.44 -2.34
C GLU A 57 18.68 -9.14 -3.81
N LYS A 58 18.33 -10.18 -4.59
CA LYS A 58 17.93 -10.10 -6.00
C LYS A 58 16.42 -10.17 -6.19
N MET A 59 15.61 -10.12 -5.12
CA MET A 59 14.16 -10.21 -5.19
C MET A 59 13.51 -8.85 -4.95
N ILE A 60 12.74 -8.37 -5.91
CA ILE A 60 11.81 -7.26 -5.74
C ILE A 60 10.51 -7.83 -5.18
N ILE A 61 10.00 -7.23 -4.11
CA ILE A 61 8.74 -7.56 -3.47
C ILE A 61 7.87 -6.30 -3.53
N LEU A 62 6.72 -6.41 -4.19
CA LEU A 62 5.70 -5.39 -4.21
C LEU A 62 4.61 -5.74 -3.21
N THR A 63 4.27 -4.79 -2.35
CA THR A 63 3.30 -4.94 -1.27
C THR A 63 2.22 -3.88 -1.35
N GLU A 64 1.03 -4.20 -0.86
CA GLU A 64 -0.10 -3.31 -0.73
C GLU A 64 -0.55 -3.21 0.72
N THR A 65 -0.92 -2.01 1.13
CA THR A 65 -1.60 -1.75 2.41
C THR A 65 -2.89 -1.01 2.13
N SER A 66 -4.01 -1.59 2.56
CA SER A 66 -5.35 -1.01 2.42
C SER A 66 -6.15 -1.22 3.70
N TYR A 67 -7.39 -0.73 3.72
CA TYR A 67 -8.39 -1.25 4.66
C TYR A 67 -8.89 -2.62 4.18
N ASP A 68 -9.32 -3.43 5.13
CA ASP A 68 -10.04 -4.67 4.87
C ASP A 68 -11.44 -4.39 4.31
N GLU A 69 -11.98 -5.31 3.50
CA GLU A 69 -13.28 -5.10 2.84
C GLU A 69 -14.44 -5.16 3.84
N GLU A 70 -14.35 -6.07 4.82
CA GLU A 70 -15.41 -6.37 5.78
C GLU A 70 -15.22 -5.67 7.13
N SER A 71 -14.03 -5.15 7.41
CA SER A 71 -13.70 -4.54 8.70
C SER A 71 -12.91 -3.23 8.58
N THR A 72 -12.78 -2.51 9.70
CA THR A 72 -11.98 -1.27 9.80
C THR A 72 -10.49 -1.53 10.02
N LYS A 73 -10.06 -2.79 9.92
CA LYS A 73 -8.66 -3.21 10.14
C LYS A 73 -7.82 -2.93 8.89
N TYR A 74 -6.50 -2.86 9.10
CA TYR A 74 -5.53 -2.75 8.01
C TYR A 74 -5.23 -4.12 7.43
N LEU A 75 -5.06 -4.16 6.12
CA LEU A 75 -4.72 -5.34 5.37
C LEU A 75 -3.40 -5.10 4.63
N PHE A 76 -2.39 -5.91 4.97
CA PHE A 76 -1.08 -5.89 4.32
C PHE A 76 -0.91 -7.15 3.47
N LYS A 77 -0.56 -7.00 2.19
CA LYS A 77 -0.45 -8.11 1.23
C LYS A 77 0.83 -7.98 0.41
N VAL A 78 1.51 -9.10 0.17
CA VAL A 78 2.52 -9.20 -0.90
C VAL A 78 1.78 -9.56 -2.18
N VAL A 79 1.87 -8.71 -3.19
CA VAL A 79 1.05 -8.84 -4.42
C VAL A 79 1.85 -9.35 -5.60
N ARG A 80 3.13 -9.00 -5.71
CA ARG A 80 4.03 -9.51 -6.75
C ARG A 80 5.44 -9.66 -6.22
N THR A 81 6.15 -10.64 -6.75
CA THR A 81 7.58 -10.81 -6.52
C THR A 81 8.29 -11.10 -7.83
N ALA A 82 9.49 -10.57 -8.00
CA ALA A 82 10.29 -10.80 -9.19
C ALA A 82 11.78 -10.88 -8.84
N ARG A 83 12.48 -11.85 -9.42
CA ARG A 83 13.94 -11.94 -9.31
C ARG A 83 14.58 -11.10 -10.40
N ILE A 84 15.46 -10.19 -10.02
CA ILE A 84 16.26 -9.36 -10.92
C ILE A 84 17.30 -10.26 -11.60
N PRO A 85 17.25 -10.42 -12.94
CA PRO A 85 18.29 -11.11 -13.68
C PRO A 85 19.59 -10.30 -13.60
N ILE A 86 20.68 -10.93 -13.16
CA ILE A 86 22.02 -10.33 -13.27
C ILE A 86 22.93 -11.09 -14.23
N GLU A 87 22.53 -12.30 -14.61
CA GLU A 87 23.20 -13.15 -15.61
C GLU A 87 22.33 -13.29 -16.86
N TYR A 88 22.97 -13.55 -18.01
CA TYR A 88 22.25 -13.69 -19.28
C TYR A 88 21.31 -14.90 -19.27
N GLU A 89 21.70 -15.96 -18.55
CA GLU A 89 20.92 -17.18 -18.35
C GLU A 89 19.62 -16.87 -17.61
N GLU A 90 19.62 -15.91 -16.68
CA GLU A 90 18.44 -15.51 -15.89
C GLU A 90 17.47 -14.58 -16.67
N ARG A 91 17.79 -14.20 -17.92
CA ARG A 91 17.08 -13.14 -18.68
C ARG A 91 15.57 -13.37 -18.82
N TYR A 92 15.09 -14.60 -18.74
CA TYR A 92 13.66 -14.90 -18.77
C TYR A 92 12.91 -14.34 -17.54
N ASN A 93 13.59 -14.10 -16.42
CA ASN A 93 12.99 -13.48 -15.24
C ASN A 93 12.64 -11.99 -15.47
N TRP A 94 13.16 -11.33 -16.52
CA TRP A 94 12.73 -9.99 -16.90
C TRP A 94 11.22 -9.91 -17.16
N LEU A 95 10.60 -10.97 -17.69
CA LEU A 95 9.15 -11.00 -17.90
C LEU A 95 8.38 -10.81 -16.59
N LYS A 96 8.84 -11.41 -15.49
CA LYS A 96 8.22 -11.23 -14.17
C LYS A 96 8.46 -9.84 -13.61
N VAL A 97 9.63 -9.25 -13.87
CA VAL A 97 9.91 -7.85 -13.48
C VAL A 97 8.97 -6.90 -14.23
N PHE A 98 8.78 -7.10 -15.54
CA PHE A 98 7.85 -6.29 -16.33
C PHE A 98 6.40 -6.50 -15.93
N GLU A 99 5.98 -7.73 -15.61
CA GLU A 99 4.65 -7.99 -15.07
C GLU A 99 4.41 -7.25 -13.76
N LEU A 100 5.38 -7.28 -12.84
CA LEU A 100 5.31 -6.54 -11.56
C LEU A 100 5.17 -5.04 -11.79
N LEU A 101 5.96 -4.47 -12.70
CA LEU A 101 5.89 -3.03 -13.04
C LEU A 101 4.58 -2.67 -13.73
N ALA A 102 4.09 -3.53 -14.62
CA ALA A 102 2.80 -3.34 -15.30
C ALA A 102 1.64 -3.37 -14.31
N TYR A 103 1.67 -4.30 -13.36
CA TYR A 103 0.69 -4.37 -12.28
C TYR A 103 0.69 -3.08 -11.46
N LEU A 104 1.86 -2.64 -10.98
CA LEU A 104 1.99 -1.38 -10.23
C LEU A 104 1.48 -0.18 -11.03
N LEU A 105 1.79 -0.08 -12.32
CA LEU A 105 1.34 1.01 -13.17
C LEU A 105 -0.19 1.05 -13.32
N VAL A 106 -0.83 -0.11 -13.53
CA VAL A 106 -2.29 -0.20 -13.66
C VAL A 106 -2.96 0.23 -12.37
N GLU A 107 -2.48 -0.29 -11.24
CA GLU A 107 -3.02 0.02 -9.92
C GLU A 107 -2.84 1.50 -9.55
N LEU A 108 -1.68 2.10 -9.83
CA LEU A 108 -1.45 3.53 -9.59
C LEU A 108 -2.40 4.42 -10.39
N LYS A 109 -2.71 4.05 -11.64
CA LYS A 109 -3.70 4.77 -12.46
C LYS A 109 -5.11 4.69 -11.87
N GLU A 110 -5.47 3.56 -11.27
CA GLU A 110 -6.75 3.42 -10.56
C GLU A 110 -6.76 4.30 -9.30
N GLN A 111 -5.65 4.34 -8.56
CA GLN A 111 -5.52 5.20 -7.38
C GLN A 111 -5.68 6.69 -7.71
N GLU A 112 -5.19 7.17 -8.87
CA GLU A 112 -5.40 8.56 -9.30
C GLU A 112 -6.90 8.91 -9.39
N GLN A 113 -7.72 8.01 -9.93
CA GLN A 113 -9.17 8.22 -10.04
C GLN A 113 -9.86 8.21 -8.67
N ILE A 114 -9.42 7.32 -7.78
CA ILE A 114 -9.92 7.25 -6.40
C ILE A 114 -9.58 8.54 -5.65
N TYR A 115 -8.35 9.05 -5.79
CA TYR A 115 -7.92 10.29 -5.16
C TYR A 115 -8.67 11.51 -5.68
N GLU A 116 -8.96 11.56 -6.98
CA GLU A 116 -9.80 12.62 -7.52
C GLU A 116 -11.21 12.58 -6.92
N THR A 117 -11.78 11.38 -6.75
CA THR A 117 -13.10 11.19 -6.13
C THR A 117 -13.09 11.63 -4.67
N LEU A 118 -12.09 11.18 -3.89
CA LEU A 118 -11.93 11.59 -2.49
C LEU A 118 -11.79 13.10 -2.33
N ASN A 119 -11.00 13.75 -3.19
CA ASN A 119 -10.84 15.20 -3.13
C ASN A 119 -12.18 15.92 -3.42
N LYS A 120 -12.97 15.43 -4.37
CA LYS A 120 -14.31 15.98 -4.64
C LYS A 120 -15.28 15.77 -3.48
N GLU A 121 -15.25 14.61 -2.83
CA GLU A 121 -16.04 14.33 -1.63
C GLU A 121 -15.63 15.22 -0.45
N GLN A 122 -14.33 15.28 -0.14
CA GLN A 122 -13.76 16.08 0.95
C GLN A 122 -14.01 17.59 0.77
N THR A 123 -14.08 18.08 -0.47
CA THR A 123 -14.39 19.49 -0.78
C THR A 123 -15.89 19.76 -0.98
N SER A 124 -16.75 18.77 -0.71
CA SER A 124 -18.21 18.86 -0.86
C SER A 124 -18.70 19.16 -2.29
N ILE A 125 -17.85 18.94 -3.30
CA ILE A 125 -18.27 18.92 -4.71
C ILE A 125 -19.19 17.73 -4.96
N ILE A 126 -18.85 16.58 -4.37
CA ILE A 126 -19.73 15.41 -4.26
C ILE A 126 -20.25 15.38 -2.81
N ILE A 127 -21.57 15.35 -2.66
CA ILE A 127 -22.21 15.31 -1.34
C ILE A 127 -22.20 13.86 -0.84
N VAL A 128 -21.60 13.65 0.33
CA VAL A 128 -21.58 12.36 1.04
C VAL A 128 -22.53 12.43 2.23
N HIS A 129 -23.32 11.39 2.46
CA HIS A 129 -24.18 11.34 3.64
C HIS A 129 -23.34 11.25 4.92
N PRO A 130 -23.68 12.00 6.00
CA PRO A 130 -22.87 12.02 7.22
C PRO A 130 -22.54 10.64 7.80
N GLU A 131 -23.48 9.70 7.72
CA GLU A 131 -23.34 8.33 8.22
C GLU A 131 -22.32 7.49 7.42
N GLU A 132 -22.04 7.88 6.18
CA GLU A 132 -21.09 7.22 5.28
C GLU A 132 -19.69 7.82 5.36
N THR A 133 -19.54 8.95 6.07
CA THR A 133 -18.25 9.63 6.19
C THR A 133 -17.23 8.79 6.96
N VAL A 134 -15.97 8.93 6.59
CA VAL A 134 -14.83 8.31 7.27
C VAL A 134 -14.86 8.59 8.77
N ARG A 135 -15.16 9.84 9.17
CA ARG A 135 -15.26 10.25 10.57
C ARG A 135 -16.22 9.39 11.38
N ILE A 136 -17.44 9.20 10.87
CA ILE A 136 -18.49 8.46 11.59
C ILE A 136 -18.18 6.97 11.58
N LYS A 137 -17.82 6.39 10.42
CA LYS A 137 -17.55 4.95 10.30
C LYS A 137 -16.37 4.49 11.17
N LEU A 138 -15.31 5.28 11.26
CA LEU A 138 -14.16 4.96 12.11
C LEU A 138 -14.41 5.23 13.60
N SER A 139 -15.31 6.16 13.95
CA SER A 139 -15.72 6.33 15.35
C SER A 139 -16.55 5.15 15.87
N VAL A 140 -17.42 4.58 15.03
CA VAL A 140 -18.26 3.43 15.42
C VAL A 140 -17.44 2.15 15.55
N GLY A 141 -16.42 1.95 14.71
CA GLY A 141 -15.57 0.76 14.74
C GLY A 141 -14.57 0.68 15.91
N LEU A 142 -14.44 1.73 16.73
CA LEU A 142 -13.59 1.72 17.93
C LEU A 142 -14.29 1.09 19.14
N ASP A 143 -15.62 1.14 19.18
CA ASP A 143 -16.43 0.64 20.31
C ASP A 143 -16.50 -0.90 20.37
N ASP A 144 -16.27 -1.59 19.24
CA ASP A 144 -16.25 -3.07 19.15
C ASP A 144 -14.88 -3.70 19.54
N SER A 145 -13.93 -2.90 20.02
CA SER A 145 -12.56 -3.33 20.36
C SER A 145 -12.18 -3.25 21.85
N THR A 146 -13.17 -3.15 22.75
CA THR A 146 -13.00 -3.23 24.22
C THR A 146 -13.55 -4.49 24.84
#